data_AF-A0A354AXA6-F1
#
_entry.id   AF-A0A354AXA6-F1
#
_cell.length_a   1.000
_cell.length_b   1.000
_cell.length_c   1.000
_cell.angle_alpha   90.00
_cell.angle_beta   90.00
_cell.angle_gamma   90.00
#
_symmetry.space_group_name_H-M   'P 1'
#
loop_
_entity.id
_entity.type
_entity.pdbx_description
1 polymer ?
#
loop_
_entity_poly.entity_id
_entity_poly.type
_entity_poly.pdbx_seq_one_letter_code
_entity_poly.pdbx_strand_id
1 'polypeptide(L)'
;LGFHTLGLYVHNDVVVAFGTPEKQILVEPVFAQFVQAASGKAMYGMDVLLSNAGSAASTTGAAYLPGWMDAINGSSDLFLPIGPGDFLVHHAIALGLHTTTLILVKGALDARGSKLMPDKKDFGYSF
;
A
#
# COMPACT_ATOMS: atom_id res chain seq x y z
N LEU A 1 7.28 10.64 1.19
CA LEU A 1 7.40 9.47 0.30
C LEU A 1 8.85 9.32 -0.19
N GLY A 2 9.32 10.13 -1.15
CA GLY A 2 10.66 9.97 -1.78
C GLY A 2 11.83 9.78 -0.81
N PHE A 3 12.11 10.78 0.03
CA PHE A 3 13.23 10.73 0.99
C PHE A 3 13.19 9.51 1.92
N HIS A 4 12.02 9.20 2.47
CA HIS A 4 11.87 8.15 3.48
C HIS A 4 11.93 6.76 2.86
N THR A 5 11.24 6.52 1.74
CA THR A 5 11.25 5.22 1.07
C THR A 5 12.64 4.88 0.56
N LEU A 6 13.30 5.80 -0.15
CA LEU A 6 14.66 5.61 -0.62
C LEU A 6 15.65 5.47 0.55
N GLY A 7 15.50 6.31 1.59
CA GLY A 7 16.34 6.26 2.77
C GLY A 7 16.29 4.92 3.48
N LEU A 8 15.11 4.30 3.60
CA LEU A 8 14.98 2.96 4.19
C LEU A 8 15.59 1.85 3.31
N TYR A 9 15.41 1.91 1.99
CA TYR A 9 16.08 0.96 1.08
C TYR A 9 17.61 1.04 1.21
N VAL A 10 18.16 2.25 1.12
CA VAL A 10 19.61 2.48 1.23
C VAL A 10 20.13 2.08 2.62
N HIS A 11 19.42 2.43 3.69
CA HIS A 11 19.77 1.99 5.05
C HIS A 11 19.85 0.47 5.14
N ASN A 12 18.82 -0.23 4.67
CA ASN A 12 18.74 -1.70 4.72
C ASN A 12 19.85 -2.35 3.88
N ASP A 13 20.13 -1.84 2.67
CA ASP A 13 21.24 -2.33 1.84
C ASP A 13 22.59 -2.18 2.54
N VAL A 14 22.85 -1.03 3.17
CA VAL A 14 24.13 -0.76 3.86
C VAL A 14 24.33 -1.67 5.06
N VAL A 15 23.31 -1.84 5.92
CA VAL A 15 23.46 -2.70 7.11
C VAL A 15 23.58 -4.18 6.75
N VAL A 16 22.95 -4.63 5.65
CA VAL A 16 23.13 -5.97 5.10
C VAL A 16 24.54 -6.13 4.52
N ALA A 17 25.03 -5.15 3.77
CA ALA A 17 26.40 -5.15 3.25
C ALA A 17 27.46 -5.20 4.36
N PHE A 18 27.17 -4.63 5.53
CA PHE A 18 28.01 -4.72 6.73
C PHE A 18 27.84 -6.02 7.53
N GLY A 19 27.05 -6.98 7.06
CA GLY A 19 26.87 -8.27 7.72
C GLY A 19 26.04 -8.20 9.00
N THR A 20 25.25 -7.13 9.18
CA THR A 20 24.37 -6.92 10.33
C THR A 20 22.90 -6.80 9.89
N PRO A 21 22.31 -7.86 9.29
CA PRO A 21 20.95 -7.82 8.75
C PRO A 21 19.87 -7.57 9.82
N GLU A 22 20.16 -7.86 11.09
CA GLU A 22 19.28 -7.58 12.23
C GLU A 22 19.09 -6.08 12.52
N LYS A 23 19.95 -5.22 11.95
CA LYS A 23 19.85 -3.75 12.07
C LYS A 23 19.01 -3.11 10.96
N GLN A 24 18.41 -3.92 10.09
CA GLN A 24 17.44 -3.43 9.13
C GLN A 24 16.23 -2.85 9.86
N ILE A 25 15.64 -1.82 9.25
CA ILE A 25 14.37 -1.28 9.71
C ILE A 25 13.28 -1.98 8.88
N LEU A 26 12.64 -2.97 9.51
CA LEU A 26 11.59 -3.78 8.93
C LEU A 26 10.25 -3.38 9.54
N VAL A 27 9.47 -2.59 8.82
CA VAL A 27 8.18 -2.08 9.28
C VAL A 27 7.06 -3.01 8.82
N GLU A 28 6.31 -3.56 9.76
CA GLU A 28 5.14 -4.40 9.47
C GLU A 28 3.98 -3.57 8.89
N PRO A 29 3.33 -4.00 7.80
CA PRO A 29 2.18 -3.32 7.22
C PRO A 29 0.89 -3.61 8.01
N VAL A 30 0.86 -3.24 9.29
CA VAL A 30 -0.21 -3.60 10.25
C VAL A 30 -1.61 -3.19 9.78
N PHE A 31 -1.75 -2.09 9.04
CA PHE A 31 -3.04 -1.66 8.50
C PHE A 31 -3.54 -2.59 7.38
N ALA A 32 -2.65 -3.09 6.54
CA ALA A 32 -3.03 -4.03 5.50
C ALA A 32 -3.26 -5.43 6.09
N GLN A 33 -2.46 -5.83 7.09
CA GLN A 33 -2.69 -7.09 7.83
C GLN A 33 -4.03 -7.04 8.57
N PHE A 34 -4.40 -5.89 9.12
CA PHE A 34 -5.71 -5.67 9.74
C PHE A 34 -6.84 -5.86 8.75
N VAL A 35 -6.72 -5.35 7.52
CA VAL A 35 -7.71 -5.58 6.46
C VAL A 35 -7.82 -7.07 6.11
N GLN A 36 -6.69 -7.80 6.02
CA GLN A 36 -6.72 -9.24 5.80
C GLN A 36 -7.40 -9.99 6.95
N ALA A 37 -7.11 -9.64 8.21
CA ALA A 37 -7.75 -10.23 9.38
C ALA A 37 -9.24 -9.90 9.47
N ALA A 38 -9.61 -8.64 9.23
CA ALA A 38 -11.01 -8.21 9.14
C ALA A 38 -11.79 -8.98 8.06
N SER A 39 -11.08 -9.42 7.02
CA SER A 39 -11.59 -10.25 5.93
C SER A 39 -11.60 -11.74 6.26
N GLY A 40 -11.14 -12.18 7.44
CA GLY A 40 -11.19 -13.58 7.89
C GLY A 40 -9.87 -14.34 7.84
N LYS A 41 -8.75 -13.67 7.50
CA LYS A 41 -7.41 -14.29 7.51
C LYS A 41 -6.94 -14.51 8.96
N ALA A 42 -6.84 -15.75 9.38
CA ALA A 42 -6.51 -16.09 10.78
C ALA A 42 -5.02 -15.94 11.13
N MET A 43 -4.12 -15.95 10.13
CA MET A 43 -2.67 -16.07 10.35
C MET A 43 -2.03 -14.92 11.14
N TYR A 44 -2.66 -13.74 11.17
CA TYR A 44 -2.14 -12.57 11.88
C TYR A 44 -2.56 -12.49 13.35
N GLY A 45 -3.40 -13.41 13.83
CA GLY A 45 -3.79 -13.48 15.24
C GLY A 45 -4.62 -12.29 15.76
N MET A 46 -5.18 -11.48 14.87
CA MET A 46 -6.08 -10.38 15.23
C MET A 46 -7.50 -10.89 15.39
N ASP A 47 -8.17 -10.48 16.47
CA ASP A 47 -9.55 -10.83 16.77
C ASP A 47 -10.51 -9.70 16.32
N VAL A 48 -10.80 -9.63 15.02
CA VAL A 48 -11.58 -8.53 14.42
C VAL A 48 -12.49 -9.02 13.28
N LEU A 49 -13.77 -8.61 13.33
CA LEU A 49 -14.75 -8.91 12.28
C LEU A 49 -14.75 -10.40 11.89
N LEU A 50 -14.44 -10.75 10.64
CA LEU A 50 -14.53 -12.13 10.15
C LEU A 50 -13.48 -13.08 10.73
N SER A 51 -12.38 -12.58 11.31
CA SER A 51 -11.44 -13.44 12.05
C SER A 51 -11.94 -13.77 13.47
N ASN A 52 -12.96 -13.07 13.97
CA ASN A 52 -13.62 -13.37 15.23
C ASN A 52 -14.89 -14.19 14.97
N ALA A 53 -14.92 -15.46 15.38
CA ALA A 53 -16.05 -16.37 15.14
C ALA A 53 -17.37 -15.93 15.80
N GLY A 54 -17.30 -15.13 16.89
CA GLY A 54 -18.46 -14.61 17.61
C GLY A 54 -18.92 -13.22 17.14
N SER A 55 -18.26 -12.61 16.15
CA SER A 55 -18.64 -11.28 15.69
C SER A 55 -19.97 -11.30 14.92
N ALA A 56 -20.65 -10.15 14.88
CA ALA A 56 -21.85 -9.97 14.08
C ALA A 56 -21.59 -10.24 12.57
N ALA A 57 -20.38 -9.98 12.08
CA ALA A 57 -19.99 -10.24 10.70
C ALA A 57 -19.89 -11.75 10.40
N SER A 58 -19.39 -12.52 11.38
CA SER A 58 -19.19 -13.97 11.25
C SER A 58 -20.47 -14.78 11.45
N THR A 59 -21.50 -14.19 12.09
CA THR A 59 -22.74 -14.87 12.48
C THR A 59 -23.95 -14.50 11.61
N THR A 60 -23.72 -13.85 10.45
CA THR A 60 -24.77 -13.39 9.53
C THR A 60 -25.59 -14.51 8.88
N GLY A 61 -25.11 -15.76 8.89
CA GLY A 61 -25.74 -16.88 8.17
C GLY A 61 -25.61 -16.78 6.64
N ALA A 62 -24.70 -15.94 6.15
CA ALA A 62 -24.49 -15.76 4.72
C ALA A 62 -23.97 -17.03 4.03
N ALA A 63 -24.67 -17.48 3.00
CA ALA A 63 -24.37 -18.75 2.31
C ALA A 63 -22.96 -18.80 1.68
N TYR A 64 -22.38 -17.65 1.31
CA TYR A 64 -21.04 -17.58 0.73
C TYR A 64 -19.92 -17.67 1.78
N LEU A 65 -20.22 -17.43 3.05
CA LEU A 65 -19.21 -17.21 4.08
C LEU A 65 -18.32 -18.44 4.33
N PRO A 66 -18.84 -19.69 4.40
CA PRO A 66 -17.97 -20.86 4.54
C PRO A 66 -16.95 -20.98 3.41
N GLY A 67 -17.38 -20.87 2.15
CA GLY A 67 -16.48 -20.93 1.00
C GLY A 67 -15.47 -19.78 0.96
N TRP A 68 -15.86 -18.59 1.42
CA TRP A 68 -14.94 -17.47 1.59
C TRP A 68 -13.86 -17.75 2.66
N MET A 69 -14.27 -18.26 3.82
CA MET A 69 -13.35 -18.58 4.92
C MET A 69 -12.37 -19.70 4.54
N ASP A 70 -12.85 -20.69 3.80
CA ASP A 70 -12.02 -21.76 3.24
C ASP A 70 -11.03 -21.21 2.19
N ALA A 71 -11.47 -20.33 1.30
CA ALA A 71 -10.61 -19.75 0.27
C ALA A 71 -9.50 -18.89 0.89
N ILE A 72 -9.83 -17.98 1.82
CA ILE A 72 -8.85 -17.02 2.36
C ILE A 72 -7.82 -17.69 3.29
N ASN A 73 -8.17 -18.79 3.97
CA ASN A 73 -7.27 -19.53 4.87
C ASN A 73 -6.66 -20.81 4.27
N GLY A 74 -7.18 -21.29 3.14
CA GLY A 74 -6.66 -22.46 2.44
C GLY A 74 -5.41 -22.16 1.60
N SER A 75 -4.99 -23.14 0.80
CA SER A 75 -3.84 -23.03 -0.12
C SER A 75 -4.16 -22.27 -1.42
N SER A 76 -5.05 -21.28 -1.37
CA SER A 76 -5.39 -20.46 -2.53
C SER A 76 -4.56 -19.16 -2.54
N ASP A 77 -4.42 -18.53 -3.71
CA ASP A 77 -3.71 -17.25 -3.87
C ASP A 77 -4.51 -16.03 -3.37
N LEU A 78 -5.61 -16.24 -2.63
CA LEU A 78 -6.47 -15.18 -2.13
C LEU A 78 -5.88 -14.51 -0.88
N PHE A 79 -5.64 -13.19 -0.96
CA PHE A 79 -4.95 -12.39 0.08
C PHE A 79 -3.65 -13.04 0.55
N LEU A 80 -2.61 -12.92 -0.28
CA LEU A 80 -1.27 -13.41 0.05
C LEU A 80 -0.75 -12.81 1.36
N PRO A 81 0.03 -13.57 2.15
CA PRO A 81 0.72 -13.03 3.31
C PRO A 81 1.60 -11.84 2.94
N ILE A 82 1.38 -10.72 3.63
CA ILE A 82 2.18 -9.50 3.48
C ILE A 82 3.08 -9.25 4.69
N GLY A 83 4.25 -8.67 4.42
CA GLY A 83 5.24 -8.31 5.43
C GLY A 83 6.02 -7.03 5.10
N PRO A 84 7.21 -6.85 5.70
CA PRO A 84 7.98 -5.60 5.58
C PRO A 84 8.43 -5.25 4.16
N GLY A 85 8.70 -6.27 3.33
CA GLY A 85 9.01 -6.04 1.91
C GLY A 85 7.83 -5.41 1.16
N ASP A 86 6.61 -5.92 1.42
CA ASP A 86 5.38 -5.38 0.85
C ASP A 86 5.12 -3.95 1.30
N PHE A 87 5.42 -3.62 2.57
CA PHE A 87 5.33 -2.25 3.07
C PHE A 87 6.19 -1.29 2.23
N LEU A 88 7.47 -1.63 2.00
CA LEU A 88 8.39 -0.76 1.26
C LEU A 88 7.97 -0.56 -0.19
N VAL A 89 7.59 -1.64 -0.89
CA VAL A 89 7.18 -1.54 -2.30
C VAL A 89 5.86 -0.77 -2.46
N HIS A 90 4.89 -0.93 -1.55
CA HIS A 90 3.65 -0.13 -1.59
C HIS A 90 3.92 1.36 -1.38
N HIS A 91 4.90 1.73 -0.55
CA HIS A 91 5.32 3.13 -0.41
C HIS A 91 6.03 3.66 -1.66
N ALA A 92 6.79 2.81 -2.37
CA ALA A 92 7.38 3.17 -3.67
C ALA A 92 6.30 3.36 -4.75
N ILE A 93 5.28 2.50 -4.78
CA ILE A 93 4.11 2.67 -5.66
C ILE A 93 3.38 3.98 -5.32
N ALA A 94 3.14 4.25 -4.04
CA ALA A 94 2.52 5.50 -3.60
C ALA A 94 3.33 6.72 -4.05
N LEU A 95 4.67 6.67 -3.95
CA LEU A 95 5.54 7.72 -4.48
C LEU A 95 5.33 7.94 -5.98
N GLY A 96 5.31 6.86 -6.77
CA GLY A 96 5.10 6.93 -8.22
C GLY A 96 3.73 7.52 -8.59
N LEU A 97 2.68 7.10 -7.90
CA LEU A 97 1.32 7.63 -8.09
C LEU A 97 1.23 9.11 -7.74
N HIS A 98 1.76 9.53 -6.59
CA HIS A 98 1.71 10.93 -6.17
C HIS A 98 2.55 11.83 -7.09
N THR A 99 3.71 11.37 -7.54
CA THR A 99 4.59 12.15 -8.43
C THR A 99 3.98 12.29 -9.82
N THR A 100 3.45 11.20 -10.38
CA THR A 100 2.75 11.23 -11.68
C THR A 100 1.53 12.14 -11.60
N THR A 101 0.72 12.01 -10.54
CA THR A 101 -0.44 12.88 -10.31
C THR A 101 -0.03 14.35 -10.20
N LEU A 102 1.03 14.65 -9.45
CA LEU A 102 1.55 16.02 -9.31
C LEU A 102 1.94 16.60 -10.68
N ILE A 103 2.67 15.85 -11.50
CA ILE A 103 3.09 16.29 -12.84
C ILE A 103 1.87 16.61 -13.71
N LEU A 104 0.89 15.70 -13.78
CA LEU A 104 -0.31 15.86 -14.59
C LEU A 104 -1.19 17.02 -14.09
N VAL A 105 -1.45 17.07 -12.79
CA VAL A 105 -2.30 18.10 -12.17
C VAL A 105 -1.66 19.47 -12.30
N LYS A 106 -0.36 19.61 -12.02
CA LYS A 106 0.36 20.87 -12.20
C LYS A 106 0.28 21.31 -13.66
N GLY A 107 0.53 20.40 -14.60
CA GLY A 107 0.42 20.68 -16.04
C GLY A 107 -0.96 21.21 -16.43
N ALA A 108 -2.02 20.58 -15.93
CA ALA A 108 -3.40 20.99 -16.20
C ALA A 108 -3.77 22.34 -15.54
N LEU A 109 -3.40 22.55 -14.27
CA LEU A 109 -3.73 23.78 -13.55
C LEU A 109 -2.99 25.01 -14.11
N ASP A 110 -1.73 24.87 -14.50
CA ASP A 110 -0.92 25.94 -15.09
C ASP A 110 -1.09 26.07 -16.61
N ALA A 111 -2.01 25.33 -17.23
CA ALA A 111 -2.16 25.28 -18.69
C ALA A 111 -2.57 26.64 -19.28
N ARG A 112 -3.37 27.43 -18.56
CA ARG A 112 -3.85 28.73 -19.05
C ARG A 112 -2.88 29.88 -18.79
N GLY A 113 -1.94 29.70 -17.87
CA GLY A 113 -0.97 30.72 -17.49
C GLY A 113 -0.27 30.31 -16.19
N SER A 114 0.97 30.78 -16.01
CA SER A 114 1.70 30.70 -14.75
C SER A 114 2.39 32.03 -14.49
N LYS A 115 3.03 32.20 -13.32
CA LYS A 115 3.81 33.42 -13.05
C LYS A 115 4.93 33.65 -14.08
N LEU A 116 5.51 32.58 -14.62
CA LEU A 116 6.57 32.67 -15.63
C LEU A 116 6.03 33.05 -17.01
N MET A 117 4.83 32.60 -17.36
CA MET A 117 4.19 32.86 -18.65
C MET A 117 2.67 33.04 -18.44
N PRO A 118 2.21 34.26 -18.11
CA PRO A 118 0.81 34.52 -17.76
C PRO A 118 -0.18 34.32 -18.91
N ASP A 119 0.29 34.41 -20.15
CA ASP A 119 -0.45 34.39 -21.40
C ASP A 119 -0.39 33.03 -22.12
N LYS A 120 0.00 31.95 -21.43
CA LYS A 120 0.16 30.60 -22.01
C LYS A 120 -1.07 30.10 -22.78
N LYS A 121 -2.28 30.47 -22.33
CA LYS A 121 -3.54 30.16 -23.03
C LYS A 121 -3.57 30.60 -24.50
N ASP A 122 -2.79 31.63 -24.87
CA ASP A 122 -2.81 32.24 -26.20
C ASP A 122 -1.95 31.44 -27.20
N PHE A 123 -1.17 30.45 -26.74
CA PHE A 123 -0.27 29.61 -27.55
C PHE A 123 -0.82 28.20 -27.81
N GLY A 124 -1.90 27.79 -27.13
CA GLY A 124 -2.50 26.45 -27.28
C GLY A 124 -1.82 25.37 -26.42
N TYR A 125 -2.17 24.10 -26.66
CA TYR A 125 -1.74 22.97 -25.82
C TYR A 125 -0.31 22.47 -26.10
N SER A 126 0.13 22.53 -27.36
CA SER A 126 1.45 22.09 -27.81
C SER A 126 2.06 23.18 -28.68
N PHE A 127 3.09 23.86 -28.16
CA PHE A 127 3.76 25.00 -28.79
C PHE A 127 5.28 24.97 -28.54
#